data_AF-A0A9J6QBI6-F1
#
_entry.id   AF-A0A9J6QBI6-F1
#
_cell.length_a   1.000
_cell.length_b   1.000
_cell.length_c   1.000
_cell.angle_alpha   90.00
_cell.angle_beta   90.00
_cell.angle_gamma   90.00
#
_symmetry.space_group_name_H-M   'P 1'
#
loop_
_entity.id
_entity.type
_entity.pdbx_description
1 polymer ?
#
loop_
_entity_poly.entity_id
_entity_poly.type
_entity_poly.pdbx_seq_one_letter_code
_entity_poly.pdbx_strand_id
1 'polypeptide(L)'
;MRLLNRLNQYQRLWQPSAGAPQQVSVAELASRCFCSERHVRTILRQAQDAGWLNWQAQSGRGKRGDLRFNVTPDSLRNAMMEEALKSGHQHNALELAQLAPQTLRALLHPFLGGQWQNNTPTLRIPYYRPLDPLHPGFLPGRAEQHLVGQIFSGLTRFNDTRSEPTGDLAHHWEVSADGLRWHFYIRSTLHWHTGDKIETAQLQKQLMLLLTLPALRRLFNSVKQIELTHPQCLTFVLHQPDYWLAHRLASYCSHLAHPQQPLTGSGPFRLTLFEPDLVRLESHEQYHLGHPLLKAIEFWITPQLFDQDLGTSCRHPVQIAIGEPEELASLRLVSNSISLGFCYLTLKQSGRLSEMQARRLVEIIHHSSLLHTLPLDEDLITPTQELLPGWTIPQWPQAQRISLPETLTLVYHLPVELHTMAEQLKRYLAQEGCQLTVIFHDAKTWDGCASLADADIMMGDRLIGEAPEYTLEQWLRCDALWPHLLSAPQFTHLMATLDAVQSRSDAEERHQGLKAVFARLMESAVLTPLFNYQYQISAPPGVNGIRLNPRGWFDFTEAWLPAPKA
;
A
#
# COMPACT_ATOMS: atom_id res chain seq x y z
N MET A 1 4.27 -25.76 -13.63
CA MET A 1 4.68 -27.16 -13.34
C MET A 1 5.50 -27.89 -14.43
N ARG A 2 5.14 -27.88 -15.73
CA ARG A 2 5.89 -28.63 -16.78
C ARG A 2 7.27 -28.04 -17.14
N LEU A 3 7.41 -26.72 -17.11
CA LEU A 3 8.65 -26.01 -17.45
C LEU A 3 9.71 -26.18 -16.35
N LEU A 4 9.36 -25.89 -15.08
CA LEU A 4 10.28 -26.08 -13.94
C LEU A 4 10.77 -27.53 -13.83
N ASN A 5 9.90 -28.52 -14.06
CA ASN A 5 10.30 -29.92 -14.06
C ASN A 5 11.30 -30.25 -15.19
N ARG A 6 11.13 -29.68 -16.38
CA ARG A 6 12.10 -29.83 -17.48
C ARG A 6 13.46 -29.22 -17.12
N LEU A 7 13.46 -28.03 -16.52
CA LEU A 7 14.67 -27.37 -16.05
C LEU A 7 15.38 -28.19 -14.96
N ASN A 8 14.64 -28.69 -13.97
CA ASN A 8 15.17 -29.55 -12.90
C ASN A 8 15.76 -30.86 -13.45
N GLN A 9 15.09 -31.47 -14.43
CA GLN A 9 15.61 -32.66 -15.12
C GLN A 9 16.90 -32.35 -15.86
N TYR A 10 16.97 -31.23 -16.59
CA TYR A 10 18.17 -30.78 -17.28
C TYR A 10 19.33 -30.50 -16.29
N GLN A 11 19.05 -29.80 -15.18
CA GLN A 11 20.03 -29.49 -14.15
C GLN A 11 20.62 -30.77 -13.52
N ARG A 12 19.81 -31.79 -13.28
CA ARG A 12 20.27 -33.10 -12.78
C ARG A 12 21.19 -33.83 -13.76
N LEU A 13 21.01 -33.64 -15.07
CA LEU A 13 21.92 -34.17 -16.09
C LEU A 13 23.26 -33.41 -16.09
N TRP A 14 23.21 -32.10 -15.92
CA TRP A 14 24.35 -31.18 -15.99
C TRP A 14 25.26 -31.22 -14.76
N GLN A 15 24.68 -31.21 -13.55
CA GLN A 15 25.35 -31.03 -12.25
C GLN A 15 26.57 -31.95 -12.01
N PRO A 16 26.53 -33.27 -12.33
CA PRO A 16 27.67 -34.16 -12.05
C PRO A 16 28.95 -33.82 -12.82
N SER A 17 28.82 -33.09 -13.93
CA SER A 17 29.93 -32.74 -14.82
C SER A 17 30.25 -31.25 -14.85
N ALA A 18 29.43 -30.43 -14.19
CA ALA A 18 29.47 -28.96 -14.31
C ALA A 18 29.58 -28.48 -15.79
N GLY A 19 28.92 -29.18 -16.71
CA GLY A 19 28.92 -28.86 -18.14
C GLY A 19 30.03 -29.51 -18.97
N ALA A 20 31.00 -30.21 -18.37
CA ALA A 20 32.02 -30.93 -19.11
C ALA A 20 31.42 -32.11 -19.93
N PRO A 21 31.98 -32.44 -21.11
CA PRO A 21 31.59 -33.63 -21.87
C PRO A 21 31.69 -34.89 -21.00
N GLN A 22 30.68 -35.76 -21.07
CA GLN A 22 30.63 -36.97 -20.26
C GLN A 22 30.31 -38.22 -21.09
N GLN A 23 30.93 -39.33 -20.70
CA GLN A 23 30.65 -40.67 -21.19
C GLN A 23 29.77 -41.38 -20.17
N VAL A 24 28.51 -41.60 -20.49
CA VAL A 24 27.49 -42.05 -19.53
C VAL A 24 26.48 -42.99 -20.19
N SER A 25 25.89 -43.91 -19.43
CA SER A 25 24.86 -44.82 -19.92
C SER A 25 23.45 -44.27 -19.70
N VAL A 26 22.48 -44.77 -20.47
CA VAL A 26 21.07 -44.37 -20.32
C VAL A 26 20.51 -44.74 -18.94
N ALA A 27 20.93 -45.86 -18.35
CA ALA A 27 20.53 -46.27 -17.01
C ALA A 27 21.04 -45.29 -15.94
N GLU A 28 22.30 -44.84 -16.04
CA GLU A 28 22.87 -43.82 -15.15
C GLU A 28 22.11 -42.49 -15.27
N LEU A 29 21.77 -42.05 -16.50
CA LEU A 29 20.99 -40.81 -16.71
C LEU A 29 19.56 -40.93 -16.16
N ALA A 30 18.90 -42.08 -16.37
CA ALA A 30 17.57 -42.35 -15.85
C ALA A 30 17.53 -42.30 -14.32
N SER A 31 18.54 -42.89 -13.66
CA SER A 31 18.71 -42.82 -12.21
C SER A 31 18.87 -41.38 -11.71
N ARG A 32 19.71 -40.57 -12.36
CA ARG A 32 19.92 -39.14 -12.00
C ARG A 32 18.65 -38.30 -12.12
N CYS A 33 17.83 -38.56 -13.15
CA CYS A 33 16.58 -37.86 -13.36
C CYS A 33 15.40 -38.42 -12.54
N PHE A 34 15.61 -39.51 -11.79
CA PHE A 34 14.56 -40.28 -11.08
C PHE A 34 13.42 -40.71 -12.01
N CYS A 35 13.75 -41.25 -13.18
CA CYS A 35 12.76 -41.68 -14.17
C CYS A 35 13.15 -43.00 -14.86
N SER A 36 12.27 -43.52 -15.73
CA SER A 36 12.57 -44.73 -16.49
C SER A 36 13.53 -44.45 -17.66
N GLU A 37 14.28 -45.47 -18.09
CA GLU A 37 15.15 -45.37 -19.28
C GLU A 37 14.39 -44.91 -20.55
N ARG A 38 13.12 -45.29 -20.67
CA ARG A 38 12.26 -44.83 -21.77
C ARG A 38 12.00 -43.33 -21.67
N HIS A 39 11.73 -42.81 -20.47
CA HIS A 39 11.44 -41.40 -20.28
C HIS A 39 12.70 -40.54 -20.45
N VAL A 40 13.86 -40.98 -19.94
CA VAL A 40 15.10 -40.20 -20.10
C VAL A 40 15.53 -40.09 -21.57
N ARG A 41 15.27 -41.11 -22.40
CA ARG A 41 15.49 -41.02 -23.86
C ARG A 41 14.60 -39.95 -24.50
N THR A 42 13.35 -39.82 -24.05
CA THR A 42 12.45 -38.74 -24.49
C THR A 42 12.97 -37.37 -24.05
N ILE A 43 13.46 -37.23 -22.82
CA ILE A 43 14.04 -35.98 -22.31
C ILE A 43 15.27 -35.59 -23.14
N LEU A 44 16.20 -36.52 -23.36
CA LEU A 44 17.42 -36.29 -24.16
C LEU A 44 17.07 -35.86 -25.59
N ARG A 45 16.11 -36.53 -26.22
CA ARG A 45 15.64 -36.16 -27.56
C ARG A 45 15.03 -34.75 -27.58
N GLN A 46 14.13 -34.44 -26.65
CA GLN A 46 13.51 -33.12 -26.57
C GLN A 46 14.54 -32.01 -26.32
N ALA A 47 15.50 -32.24 -25.42
CA ALA A 47 16.56 -31.29 -25.12
C ALA A 47 17.52 -31.11 -26.30
N GLN A 48 17.77 -32.16 -27.08
CA GLN A 48 18.57 -32.08 -28.30
C GLN A 48 17.83 -31.36 -29.43
N ASP A 49 16.54 -31.63 -29.62
CA ASP A 49 15.68 -30.95 -30.60
C ASP A 49 15.57 -29.44 -30.28
N ALA A 50 15.59 -29.08 -28.99
CA ALA A 50 15.63 -27.69 -28.51
C ALA A 50 17.05 -27.07 -28.49
N GLY A 51 18.09 -27.82 -28.89
CA GLY A 51 19.47 -27.35 -28.98
C GLY A 51 20.22 -27.24 -27.64
N TRP A 52 19.67 -27.71 -26.53
CA TRP A 52 20.26 -27.55 -25.19
C TRP A 52 21.47 -28.47 -24.95
N LEU A 53 21.45 -29.66 -25.55
CA LEU A 53 22.50 -30.67 -25.41
C LEU A 53 22.64 -31.49 -26.71
N ASN A 54 23.70 -32.28 -26.80
CA ASN A 54 23.89 -33.28 -27.85
C ASN A 54 24.20 -34.64 -27.21
N TRP A 55 23.44 -35.66 -27.60
CA TRP A 55 23.54 -37.03 -27.11
C TRP A 55 23.79 -38.00 -28.26
N GLN A 56 24.94 -38.67 -28.24
CA GLN A 56 25.31 -39.71 -29.20
C GLN A 56 25.31 -41.08 -28.51
N ALA A 57 24.25 -41.85 -28.76
CA ALA A 57 24.14 -43.21 -28.24
C ALA A 57 25.09 -44.17 -28.97
N GLN A 58 25.77 -45.04 -28.21
CA GLN A 58 26.52 -46.16 -28.76
C GLN A 58 25.70 -47.47 -28.71
N SER A 59 25.80 -48.29 -29.76
CA SER A 59 25.07 -49.57 -29.83
C SER A 59 25.73 -50.66 -28.98
N GLY A 60 24.95 -51.25 -28.05
CA GLY A 60 25.34 -52.35 -27.16
C GLY A 60 24.83 -52.17 -25.72
N ARG A 61 24.49 -53.27 -25.02
CA ARG A 61 24.07 -53.23 -23.60
C ARG A 61 25.21 -52.70 -22.73
N GLY A 62 24.95 -51.71 -21.87
CA GLY A 62 25.94 -51.14 -20.95
C GLY A 62 26.97 -50.20 -21.58
N LYS A 63 26.87 -49.89 -22.88
CA LYS A 63 27.78 -48.92 -23.51
C LYS A 63 27.44 -47.49 -23.10
N ARG A 64 28.50 -46.72 -22.90
CA ARG A 64 28.43 -45.29 -22.58
C ARG A 64 28.30 -44.50 -23.89
N GLY A 65 27.40 -43.53 -23.91
CA GLY A 65 27.25 -42.57 -24.99
C GLY A 65 27.89 -41.23 -24.62
N ASP A 66 28.17 -40.42 -25.63
CA ASP A 66 28.69 -39.06 -25.47
C ASP A 66 27.55 -38.09 -25.20
N LEU A 67 27.59 -37.41 -24.05
CA LEU A 67 26.70 -36.31 -23.71
C LEU A 67 27.50 -35.01 -23.62
N ARG A 68 27.10 -34.00 -24.40
CA ARG A 68 27.67 -32.64 -24.40
C ARG A 68 26.56 -31.63 -24.16
N PHE A 69 26.83 -30.61 -23.34
CA PHE A 69 25.88 -29.53 -23.08
C PHE A 69 26.25 -28.31 -23.91
N ASN A 70 25.25 -27.66 -24.50
CA ASN A 70 25.42 -26.43 -25.27
C ASN A 70 25.06 -25.19 -24.46
N VAL A 71 24.20 -25.36 -23.44
CA VAL A 71 23.74 -24.27 -22.57
C VAL A 71 23.90 -24.63 -21.09
N THR A 72 24.04 -23.63 -20.24
CA THR A 72 24.02 -23.83 -18.79
C THR A 72 22.58 -23.87 -18.26
N PRO A 73 22.31 -24.51 -17.10
CA PRO A 73 21.00 -24.45 -16.46
C PRO A 73 20.52 -23.02 -16.22
N ASP A 74 21.42 -22.09 -15.87
CA ASP A 74 21.08 -20.69 -15.65
C ASP A 74 20.68 -19.99 -16.95
N SER A 75 21.46 -20.12 -18.02
CA SER A 75 21.09 -19.57 -19.34
C SER A 75 19.78 -20.16 -19.88
N LEU A 76 19.52 -21.45 -19.62
CA LEU A 76 18.28 -22.10 -20.03
C LEU A 76 17.08 -21.57 -19.25
N ARG A 77 17.22 -21.45 -17.92
CA ARG A 77 16.18 -20.86 -17.04
C ARG A 77 15.83 -19.44 -17.49
N ASN A 78 16.84 -18.63 -17.77
CA ASN A 78 16.69 -17.25 -18.20
C ASN A 78 15.88 -17.17 -19.50
N ALA A 79 16.25 -17.96 -20.51
CA ALA A 79 15.53 -18.02 -21.78
C ALA A 79 14.08 -18.49 -21.61
N MET A 80 13.85 -19.51 -20.79
CA MET A 80 12.49 -20.02 -20.49
C MET A 80 11.64 -18.98 -19.77
N MET A 81 12.24 -18.19 -18.87
CA MET A 81 11.53 -17.14 -18.15
C MET A 81 11.22 -15.95 -19.06
N GLU A 82 12.16 -15.55 -19.91
CA GLU A 82 11.96 -14.52 -20.92
C GLU A 82 10.81 -14.90 -21.88
N GLU A 83 10.77 -16.15 -22.35
CA GLU A 83 9.69 -16.67 -23.18
C GLU A 83 8.36 -16.70 -22.43
N ALA A 84 8.34 -17.10 -21.15
CA ALA A 84 7.16 -17.09 -20.32
C ALA A 84 6.62 -15.66 -20.11
N LEU A 85 7.49 -14.69 -19.84
CA LEU A 85 7.13 -13.27 -19.72
C LEU A 85 6.64 -12.71 -21.06
N LYS A 86 7.32 -12.94 -22.18
CA LYS A 86 6.84 -12.50 -23.51
C LYS A 86 5.47 -13.09 -23.86
N SER A 87 5.25 -14.35 -23.50
CA SER A 87 4.00 -15.07 -23.80
C SER A 87 2.86 -14.78 -22.83
N GLY A 88 3.09 -14.04 -21.73
CA GLY A 88 2.05 -13.80 -20.71
C GLY A 88 1.75 -14.97 -19.80
N HIS A 89 2.72 -15.88 -19.61
CA HIS A 89 2.63 -17.00 -18.67
C HIS A 89 3.26 -16.64 -17.32
N GLN A 90 2.64 -15.74 -16.56
CA GLN A 90 3.21 -15.19 -15.31
C GLN A 90 3.52 -16.25 -14.26
N HIS A 91 2.64 -17.24 -14.09
CA HIS A 91 2.86 -18.34 -13.15
C HIS A 91 4.11 -19.16 -13.49
N ASN A 92 4.36 -19.39 -14.79
CA ASN A 92 5.56 -20.09 -15.22
C ASN A 92 6.81 -19.23 -14.97
N ALA A 93 6.71 -17.92 -15.22
CA ALA A 93 7.80 -17.00 -14.92
C ALA A 93 8.12 -16.97 -13.41
N LEU A 94 7.09 -16.93 -12.55
CA LEU A 94 7.23 -16.96 -11.10
C LEU A 94 7.83 -18.28 -10.59
N GLU A 95 7.38 -19.43 -11.11
CA GLU A 95 7.98 -20.72 -10.78
C GLU A 95 9.47 -20.80 -11.19
N LEU A 96 9.85 -20.18 -12.31
CA LEU A 96 11.23 -20.13 -12.80
C LEU A 96 12.08 -19.09 -12.06
N ALA A 97 11.44 -18.11 -11.42
CA ALA A 97 12.05 -17.02 -10.66
C ALA A 97 12.63 -17.43 -9.29
N GLN A 98 12.62 -18.72 -8.93
CA GLN A 98 13.31 -19.28 -7.74
C GLN A 98 14.85 -19.15 -7.87
N LEU A 99 15.31 -17.92 -7.94
CA LEU A 99 16.65 -17.46 -8.21
C LEU A 99 17.13 -16.61 -7.04
N ALA A 100 18.46 -16.43 -6.96
CA ALA A 100 19.01 -15.35 -6.15
C ALA A 100 18.39 -14.02 -6.64
N PRO A 101 17.94 -13.12 -5.75
CA PRO A 101 17.23 -11.90 -6.17
C PRO A 101 17.98 -10.98 -7.14
N GLN A 102 19.31 -11.02 -7.15
CA GLN A 102 20.14 -10.33 -8.14
C GLN A 102 19.91 -10.88 -9.58
N THR A 103 19.77 -12.20 -9.73
CA THR A 103 19.52 -12.84 -11.03
C THR A 103 18.07 -12.62 -11.46
N LEU A 104 17.12 -12.71 -10.53
CA LEU A 104 15.72 -12.38 -10.82
C LEU A 104 15.57 -10.93 -11.29
N ARG A 105 16.25 -10.00 -10.63
CA ARG A 105 16.33 -8.59 -11.04
C ARG A 105 16.79 -8.43 -12.49
N ALA A 106 17.94 -9.04 -12.83
CA ALA A 106 18.50 -8.93 -14.18
C ALA A 106 17.55 -9.45 -15.26
N LEU A 107 16.68 -10.39 -14.92
CA LEU A 107 15.75 -10.99 -15.88
C LEU A 107 14.39 -10.31 -15.94
N LEU A 108 13.91 -9.76 -14.83
CA LEU A 108 12.70 -8.93 -14.83
C LEU A 108 12.95 -7.57 -15.48
N HIS A 109 14.21 -7.11 -15.48
CA HIS A 109 14.64 -5.82 -16.01
C HIS A 109 13.99 -5.44 -17.36
N PRO A 110 14.09 -6.25 -18.43
CA PRO A 110 13.56 -5.87 -19.75
C PRO A 110 12.03 -5.87 -19.83
N PHE A 111 11.34 -6.21 -18.74
CA PHE A 111 9.89 -6.32 -18.68
C PHE A 111 9.24 -5.29 -17.75
N LEU A 112 10.03 -4.54 -16.97
CA LEU A 112 9.52 -3.51 -16.06
C LEU A 112 8.97 -2.30 -16.83
N GLY A 113 8.08 -1.56 -16.19
CA GLY A 113 7.41 -0.41 -16.80
C GLY A 113 6.26 -0.79 -17.72
N GLY A 114 5.87 0.14 -18.59
CA GLY A 114 4.73 -0.02 -19.48
C GLY A 114 5.10 -0.66 -20.80
N GLN A 115 4.53 -1.82 -21.10
CA GLN A 115 4.82 -2.56 -22.32
C GLN A 115 3.56 -3.16 -22.96
N TRP A 116 3.63 -3.33 -24.28
CA TRP A 116 2.64 -4.12 -25.01
C TRP A 116 3.03 -5.60 -24.95
N GLN A 117 2.18 -6.40 -24.34
CA GLN A 117 2.34 -7.85 -24.25
C GLN A 117 1.22 -8.50 -25.04
N ASN A 118 1.52 -9.13 -26.19
CA ASN A 118 0.50 -9.72 -27.07
C ASN A 118 -0.67 -8.75 -27.37
N ASN A 119 -0.38 -7.52 -27.80
CA ASN A 119 -1.36 -6.44 -28.01
C ASN A 119 -2.16 -6.01 -26.76
N THR A 120 -1.67 -6.35 -25.56
CA THR A 120 -2.29 -5.98 -24.28
C THR A 120 -1.39 -4.97 -23.55
N PRO A 121 -1.84 -3.72 -23.32
CA PRO A 121 -1.06 -2.74 -22.59
C PRO A 121 -0.98 -3.14 -21.10
N THR A 122 0.24 -3.47 -20.67
CA THR A 122 0.54 -4.00 -19.33
C THR A 122 1.55 -3.12 -18.63
N LEU A 123 1.27 -2.74 -17.38
CA LEU A 123 2.18 -1.97 -16.54
C LEU A 123 2.79 -2.87 -15.46
N ARG A 124 4.12 -3.01 -15.45
CA ARG A 124 4.84 -3.78 -14.42
C ARG A 124 5.56 -2.83 -13.45
N ILE A 125 5.16 -2.89 -12.19
CA ILE A 125 5.66 -2.05 -11.10
C ILE A 125 6.54 -2.93 -10.20
N PRO A 126 7.86 -2.66 -10.10
CA PRO A 126 8.68 -3.33 -9.09
C PRO A 126 8.25 -2.86 -7.69
N TYR A 127 8.17 -3.79 -6.73
CA TYR A 127 7.72 -3.47 -5.37
C TYR A 127 8.63 -4.10 -4.31
N TYR A 128 8.88 -3.36 -3.21
CA TYR A 128 9.97 -3.64 -2.27
C TYR A 128 9.61 -4.60 -1.12
N ARG A 129 8.32 -4.94 -0.95
CA ARG A 129 7.88 -5.85 0.11
C ARG A 129 6.64 -6.63 -0.31
N PRO A 130 6.35 -7.78 0.33
CA PRO A 130 5.05 -8.43 0.21
C PRO A 130 3.89 -7.49 0.56
N LEU A 131 2.80 -7.62 -0.17
CA LEU A 131 1.55 -6.92 0.09
C LEU A 131 0.71 -7.71 1.10
N ASP A 132 0.08 -6.99 2.03
CA ASP A 132 -0.85 -7.60 2.98
C ASP A 132 -2.17 -7.98 2.28
N PRO A 133 -2.90 -9.01 2.74
CA PRO A 133 -4.16 -9.44 2.12
C PRO A 133 -5.15 -8.29 1.94
N LEU A 134 -5.73 -8.18 0.75
CA LEU A 134 -6.66 -7.11 0.40
C LEU A 134 -8.08 -7.48 0.84
N HIS A 135 -8.71 -6.59 1.62
CA HIS A 135 -10.09 -6.77 2.07
C HIS A 135 -10.77 -5.41 2.36
N PRO A 136 -12.12 -5.34 2.33
CA PRO A 136 -12.86 -4.23 2.90
C PRO A 136 -12.52 -3.96 4.37
N GLY A 137 -12.61 -2.70 4.79
CA GLY A 137 -12.26 -2.25 6.14
C GLY A 137 -10.93 -1.51 6.23
N PHE A 138 -10.49 -1.22 7.45
CA PHE A 138 -9.23 -0.51 7.67
C PHE A 138 -8.04 -1.37 7.29
N LEU A 139 -7.10 -0.76 6.56
CA LEU A 139 -5.86 -1.38 6.13
C LEU A 139 -4.69 -0.46 6.52
N PRO A 140 -3.63 -1.01 7.11
CA PRO A 140 -2.52 -0.19 7.60
C PRO A 140 -1.62 0.33 6.48
N GLY A 141 -1.51 -0.41 5.37
CA GLY A 141 -0.55 -0.12 4.32
C GLY A 141 -1.10 0.79 3.22
N ARG A 142 -0.32 1.81 2.85
CA ARG A 142 -0.68 2.77 1.80
C ARG A 142 -0.94 2.13 0.42
N ALA A 143 -0.18 1.10 0.07
CA ALA A 143 -0.36 0.39 -1.19
C ALA A 143 -1.65 -0.44 -1.18
N GLU A 144 -1.91 -1.14 -0.07
CA GLU A 144 -3.11 -1.93 0.12
C GLU A 144 -4.37 -1.06 0.10
N GLN A 145 -4.34 0.13 0.74
CA GLN A 145 -5.41 1.11 0.65
C GLN A 145 -5.66 1.57 -0.81
N HIS A 146 -4.60 1.83 -1.57
CA HIS A 146 -4.72 2.19 -2.98
C HIS A 146 -5.31 1.05 -3.82
N LEU A 147 -4.82 -0.18 -3.64
CA LEU A 147 -5.27 -1.37 -4.35
C LEU A 147 -6.73 -1.73 -4.05
N VAL A 148 -7.18 -1.58 -2.80
CA VAL A 148 -8.60 -1.72 -2.45
C VAL A 148 -9.48 -0.74 -3.24
N GLY A 149 -8.98 0.47 -3.51
CA GLY A 149 -9.66 1.44 -4.37
C GLY A 149 -9.74 1.02 -5.85
N GLN A 150 -8.83 0.18 -6.31
CA GLN A 150 -8.84 -0.35 -7.68
C GLN A 150 -9.73 -1.59 -7.83
N ILE A 151 -9.88 -2.37 -6.76
CA ILE A 151 -10.60 -3.64 -6.78
C ILE A 151 -12.06 -3.47 -6.37
N PHE A 152 -12.32 -2.71 -5.31
CA PHE A 152 -13.64 -2.58 -4.71
C PHE A 152 -14.19 -1.17 -4.93
N SER A 153 -15.51 -0.98 -4.81
CA SER A 153 -16.17 0.32 -4.95
C SER A 153 -16.96 0.68 -3.71
N GLY A 154 -17.08 1.98 -3.43
CA GLY A 154 -17.93 2.55 -2.39
C GLY A 154 -19.30 2.96 -2.93
N LEU A 155 -20.23 3.35 -2.05
CA LEU A 155 -21.47 4.01 -2.54
C LEU A 155 -21.15 5.36 -3.17
N THR A 156 -20.19 6.07 -2.59
CA THR A 156 -19.60 7.30 -3.10
C THR A 156 -18.10 7.07 -3.31
N ARG A 157 -17.40 8.05 -3.88
CA ARG A 157 -15.93 8.03 -4.05
C ARG A 157 -15.38 9.45 -3.96
N PHE A 158 -14.10 9.56 -3.63
CA PHE A 158 -13.35 10.80 -3.86
C PHE A 158 -12.92 10.89 -5.32
N ASN A 159 -12.75 12.12 -5.81
CA ASN A 159 -12.08 12.37 -7.08
C ASN A 159 -10.79 13.16 -6.81
N ASP A 160 -9.82 13.08 -7.71
CA ASP A 160 -8.50 13.71 -7.50
C ASP A 160 -8.53 15.25 -7.56
N THR A 161 -9.70 15.86 -7.80
CA THR A 161 -9.83 17.32 -8.03
C THR A 161 -10.64 18.04 -6.97
N ARG A 162 -11.38 17.33 -6.12
CA ARG A 162 -12.27 17.90 -5.10
C ARG A 162 -12.19 17.07 -3.82
N SER A 163 -12.19 17.76 -2.69
CA SER A 163 -12.31 17.13 -1.36
C SER A 163 -13.69 16.53 -1.11
N GLU A 164 -14.71 17.03 -1.80
CA GLU A 164 -16.09 16.57 -1.68
C GLU A 164 -16.33 15.26 -2.46
N PRO A 165 -16.99 14.26 -1.84
CA PRO A 165 -17.37 13.02 -2.49
C PRO A 165 -18.25 13.23 -3.72
N THR A 166 -18.18 12.28 -4.65
CA THR A 166 -19.06 12.17 -5.81
C THR A 166 -19.66 10.76 -5.89
N GLY A 167 -20.71 10.58 -6.70
CA GLY A 167 -21.48 9.33 -6.73
C GLY A 167 -20.77 8.17 -7.46
N ASP A 168 -20.50 7.07 -6.78
CA ASP A 168 -19.87 5.84 -7.30
C ASP A 168 -20.93 4.75 -7.58
N LEU A 169 -21.05 3.69 -6.76
CA LEU A 169 -22.14 2.71 -6.93
C LEU A 169 -23.52 3.37 -6.83
N ALA A 170 -23.65 4.36 -5.94
CA ALA A 170 -24.76 5.30 -5.93
C ALA A 170 -24.42 6.49 -6.83
N HIS A 171 -25.25 6.80 -7.83
CA HIS A 171 -24.99 7.92 -8.72
C HIS A 171 -25.42 9.28 -8.13
N HIS A 172 -26.27 9.27 -7.11
CA HIS A 172 -26.81 10.46 -6.46
C HIS A 172 -27.27 10.14 -5.04
N TRP A 173 -27.38 11.16 -4.20
CA TRP A 173 -28.04 11.05 -2.91
C TRP A 173 -28.81 12.32 -2.53
N GLU A 174 -29.85 12.13 -1.73
CA GLU A 174 -30.66 13.21 -1.15
C GLU A 174 -30.64 13.11 0.38
N VAL A 175 -30.66 14.27 1.04
CA VAL A 175 -30.66 14.37 2.50
C VAL A 175 -31.97 15.03 2.94
N SER A 176 -32.64 14.45 3.93
CA SER A 176 -33.83 15.07 4.54
C SER A 176 -33.47 16.39 5.23
N ALA A 177 -34.46 17.28 5.40
CA ALA A 177 -34.24 18.59 6.01
C ALA A 177 -33.69 18.54 7.45
N ASP A 178 -33.97 17.45 8.19
CA ASP A 178 -33.44 17.19 9.53
C ASP A 178 -32.05 16.52 9.54
N GLY A 179 -31.52 16.13 8.37
CA GLY A 179 -30.24 15.42 8.24
C GLY A 179 -30.26 13.96 8.70
N LEU A 180 -31.41 13.42 9.09
CA LEU A 180 -31.54 12.09 9.70
C LEU A 180 -31.84 10.97 8.71
N ARG A 181 -32.19 11.29 7.46
CA ARG A 181 -32.43 10.32 6.39
C ARG A 181 -31.62 10.69 5.16
N TRP A 182 -30.88 9.71 4.65
CA TRP A 182 -30.09 9.82 3.43
C TRP A 182 -30.53 8.77 2.43
N HIS A 183 -30.96 9.17 1.25
CA HIS A 183 -31.41 8.30 0.17
C HIS A 183 -30.30 8.21 -0.88
N PHE A 184 -29.66 7.04 -1.02
CA PHE A 184 -28.63 6.78 -2.02
C PHE A 184 -29.22 6.01 -3.21
N TYR A 185 -29.24 6.64 -4.38
CA TYR A 185 -29.79 6.08 -5.61
C TYR A 185 -28.74 5.27 -6.36
N ILE A 186 -28.99 3.97 -6.52
CA ILE A 186 -28.04 2.97 -7.02
C ILE A 186 -28.12 2.85 -8.54
N ARG A 187 -26.95 2.79 -9.19
CA ARG A 187 -26.85 2.60 -10.66
C ARG A 187 -27.51 1.28 -11.08
N SER A 188 -28.22 1.30 -12.20
CA SER A 188 -28.86 0.11 -12.79
C SER A 188 -27.89 -0.85 -13.50
N THR A 189 -26.68 -0.37 -13.85
CA THR A 189 -25.73 -1.06 -14.74
C THR A 189 -24.55 -1.69 -14.00
N LEU A 190 -24.68 -1.92 -12.69
CA LEU A 190 -23.60 -2.42 -11.84
C LEU A 190 -23.36 -3.92 -12.05
N HIS A 191 -22.09 -4.29 -12.18
CA HIS A 191 -21.65 -5.69 -12.26
C HIS A 191 -20.47 -5.95 -11.32
N TRP A 192 -20.44 -7.13 -10.73
CA TRP A 192 -19.26 -7.67 -10.06
C TRP A 192 -18.21 -8.08 -11.10
N HIS A 193 -16.96 -8.25 -10.68
CA HIS A 193 -15.89 -8.73 -11.59
C HIS A 193 -16.16 -10.12 -12.20
N THR A 194 -17.09 -10.90 -11.62
CA THR A 194 -17.58 -12.18 -12.17
C THR A 194 -18.47 -11.99 -13.39
N GLY A 195 -18.97 -10.77 -13.64
CA GLY A 195 -19.94 -10.44 -14.68
C GLY A 195 -21.39 -10.50 -14.22
N ASP A 196 -21.67 -10.97 -13.01
CA ASP A 196 -23.01 -10.98 -12.43
C ASP A 196 -23.47 -9.56 -12.08
N LYS A 197 -24.76 -9.27 -12.27
CA LYS A 197 -25.34 -8.00 -11.86
C LYS A 197 -25.29 -7.82 -10.35
N ILE A 198 -24.99 -6.60 -9.91
CA ILE A 198 -25.08 -6.23 -8.49
C ILE A 198 -26.54 -5.93 -8.15
N GLU A 199 -27.08 -6.64 -7.17
CA GLU A 199 -28.38 -6.32 -6.60
C GLU A 199 -28.24 -5.38 -5.39
N THR A 200 -29.12 -4.38 -5.28
CA THR A 200 -29.08 -3.43 -4.16
C THR A 200 -29.21 -4.12 -2.78
N ALA A 201 -29.92 -5.25 -2.71
CA ALA A 201 -30.00 -6.06 -1.49
C ALA A 201 -28.64 -6.66 -1.08
N GLN A 202 -27.77 -7.00 -2.05
CA GLN A 202 -26.40 -7.45 -1.77
C GLN A 202 -25.58 -6.32 -1.16
N LEU A 203 -25.70 -5.11 -1.70
CA LEU A 203 -25.02 -3.91 -1.17
C LEU A 203 -25.45 -3.62 0.27
N GLN A 204 -26.75 -3.63 0.55
CA GLN A 204 -27.29 -3.46 1.91
C GLN A 204 -26.69 -4.49 2.88
N LYS A 205 -26.71 -5.77 2.51
CA LYS A 205 -26.19 -6.85 3.34
C LYS A 205 -24.70 -6.70 3.61
N GLN A 206 -23.91 -6.35 2.59
CA GLN A 206 -22.47 -6.13 2.74
C GLN A 206 -22.16 -4.93 3.63
N LEU A 207 -22.89 -3.81 3.48
CA LEU A 207 -22.76 -2.67 4.38
C LEU A 207 -23.07 -3.06 5.83
N MET A 208 -24.18 -3.76 6.07
CA MET A 208 -24.54 -4.22 7.41
C MET A 208 -23.45 -5.12 8.02
N LEU A 209 -22.86 -6.03 7.24
CA LEU A 209 -21.73 -6.86 7.67
C LEU A 209 -20.49 -6.01 7.97
N LEU A 210 -20.17 -5.04 7.12
CA LEU A 210 -19.03 -4.15 7.30
C LEU A 210 -19.15 -3.33 8.59
N LEU A 211 -20.36 -2.85 8.92
CA LEU A 211 -20.65 -2.14 10.17
C LEU A 211 -20.60 -3.03 11.42
N THR A 212 -20.42 -4.35 11.28
CA THR A 212 -20.12 -5.21 12.43
C THR A 212 -18.67 -5.12 12.89
N LEU A 213 -17.75 -4.68 12.03
CA LEU A 213 -16.34 -4.49 12.39
C LEU A 213 -16.20 -3.36 13.42
N PRO A 214 -15.45 -3.55 14.53
CA PRO A 214 -15.42 -2.57 15.63
C PRO A 214 -15.06 -1.15 15.22
N ALA A 215 -14.04 -0.98 14.38
CA ALA A 215 -13.60 0.33 13.91
C ALA A 215 -14.66 0.99 13.00
N LEU A 216 -15.34 0.23 12.14
CA LEU A 216 -16.38 0.75 11.26
C LEU A 216 -17.66 1.05 12.04
N ARG A 217 -17.99 0.27 13.07
CA ARG A 217 -19.08 0.59 13.99
C ARG A 217 -18.85 1.92 14.71
N ARG A 218 -17.60 2.21 15.11
CA ARG A 218 -17.24 3.52 15.66
C ARG A 218 -17.37 4.63 14.61
N LEU A 219 -16.88 4.37 13.39
CA LEU A 219 -16.93 5.34 12.30
C LEU A 219 -18.35 5.73 11.89
N PHE A 220 -19.26 4.76 11.87
CA PHE A 220 -20.67 4.91 11.50
C PHE A 220 -21.60 4.90 12.72
N ASN A 221 -21.15 5.41 13.87
CA ASN A 221 -21.94 5.44 15.11
C ASN A 221 -23.28 6.19 14.95
N SER A 222 -23.35 7.11 13.99
CA SER A 222 -24.55 7.88 13.63
C SER A 222 -25.60 7.02 12.93
N VAL A 223 -25.22 5.92 12.28
CA VAL A 223 -26.14 5.08 11.50
C VAL A 223 -26.95 4.18 12.42
N LYS A 224 -28.27 4.40 12.45
CA LYS A 224 -29.22 3.56 13.17
C LYS A 224 -29.55 2.29 12.39
N GLN A 225 -29.87 2.43 11.12
CA GLN A 225 -30.20 1.31 10.23
C GLN A 225 -30.07 1.70 8.75
N ILE A 226 -29.96 0.68 7.90
CA ILE A 226 -29.92 0.81 6.45
C ILE A 226 -31.11 0.04 5.89
N GLU A 227 -32.01 0.74 5.20
CA GLU A 227 -33.25 0.20 4.63
C GLU A 227 -33.14 0.07 3.11
N LEU A 228 -33.71 -1.00 2.55
CA LEU A 228 -33.95 -1.16 1.12
C LEU A 228 -35.35 -0.65 0.80
N THR A 229 -35.49 0.66 0.58
CA THR A 229 -36.79 1.29 0.34
C THR A 229 -37.28 1.14 -1.10
N HIS A 230 -36.36 0.88 -2.04
CA HIS A 230 -36.65 0.60 -3.44
C HIS A 230 -35.55 -0.32 -4.02
N PRO A 231 -35.81 -1.13 -5.07
CA PRO A 231 -34.79 -1.94 -5.72
C PRO A 231 -33.51 -1.20 -6.17
N GLN A 232 -33.53 0.13 -6.24
CA GLN A 232 -32.40 0.99 -6.60
C GLN A 232 -32.18 2.13 -5.61
N CYS A 233 -32.64 2.00 -4.36
CA CYS A 233 -32.42 3.01 -3.33
C CYS A 233 -32.10 2.35 -1.99
N LEU A 234 -30.97 2.76 -1.40
CA LEU A 234 -30.63 2.48 -0.01
C LEU A 234 -30.89 3.72 0.83
N THR A 235 -31.67 3.56 1.89
CA THR A 235 -31.98 4.66 2.82
C THR A 235 -31.24 4.43 4.14
N PHE A 236 -30.33 5.34 4.48
CA PHE A 236 -29.69 5.37 5.80
C PHE A 236 -30.55 6.21 6.73
N VAL A 237 -30.93 5.63 7.87
CA VAL A 237 -31.59 6.33 8.97
C VAL A 237 -30.57 6.53 10.07
N LEU A 238 -30.44 7.77 10.55
CA LEU A 238 -29.42 8.15 11.53
C LEU A 238 -30.03 8.42 12.91
N HIS A 239 -29.22 8.24 13.95
CA HIS A 239 -29.51 8.66 15.33
C HIS A 239 -29.34 10.18 15.50
N GLN A 240 -28.40 10.76 14.76
CA GLN A 240 -28.05 12.17 14.74
C GLN A 240 -27.53 12.54 13.36
N PRO A 241 -27.60 13.81 12.94
CA PRO A 241 -27.10 14.22 11.63
C PRO A 241 -25.60 13.90 11.47
N ASP A 242 -25.23 13.47 10.27
CA ASP A 242 -23.83 13.19 9.91
C ASP A 242 -23.59 13.63 8.47
N TYR A 243 -23.17 14.88 8.30
CA TYR A 243 -22.88 15.45 6.99
C TYR A 243 -21.53 15.00 6.41
N TRP A 244 -20.80 14.12 7.12
CA TRP A 244 -19.69 13.36 6.56
C TRP A 244 -20.11 11.95 6.11
N LEU A 245 -21.39 11.56 6.15
CA LEU A 245 -21.80 10.21 5.74
C LEU A 245 -21.35 9.85 4.31
N ALA A 246 -21.49 10.78 3.35
CA ALA A 246 -20.97 10.58 1.99
C ALA A 246 -19.44 10.47 1.93
N HIS A 247 -18.71 11.12 2.84
CA HIS A 247 -17.25 10.99 2.94
C HIS A 247 -16.85 9.63 3.52
N ARG A 248 -17.58 9.18 4.56
CA ARG A 248 -17.40 7.86 5.16
C ARG A 248 -17.59 6.76 4.12
N LEU A 249 -18.64 6.85 3.32
CA LEU A 249 -18.95 5.89 2.26
C LEU A 249 -18.00 5.95 1.05
N ALA A 250 -17.23 7.03 0.90
CA ALA A 250 -16.20 7.22 -0.13
C ALA A 250 -14.82 6.72 0.30
N SER A 251 -14.61 6.52 1.60
CA SER A 251 -13.35 6.04 2.14
C SER A 251 -13.10 4.59 1.72
N TYR A 252 -11.84 4.26 1.43
CA TYR A 252 -11.42 2.90 1.04
C TYR A 252 -11.92 1.83 2.01
N CYS A 253 -12.01 2.16 3.31
CA CYS A 253 -12.45 1.24 4.35
C CYS A 253 -13.93 0.85 4.23
N SER A 254 -14.70 1.59 3.44
CA SER A 254 -16.14 1.41 3.21
C SER A 254 -16.47 0.74 1.87
N HIS A 255 -15.46 0.35 1.09
CA HIS A 255 -15.68 -0.35 -0.17
C HIS A 255 -16.26 -1.75 0.05
N LEU A 256 -17.02 -2.24 -0.93
CA LEU A 256 -17.79 -3.47 -0.80
C LEU A 256 -17.23 -4.59 -1.68
N ALA A 257 -17.17 -5.79 -1.11
CA ALA A 257 -16.80 -7.02 -1.81
C ALA A 257 -18.03 -7.85 -2.16
N HIS A 258 -17.86 -8.79 -3.09
CA HIS A 258 -18.90 -9.75 -3.45
C HIS A 258 -19.26 -10.63 -2.24
N PRO A 259 -20.55 -10.87 -1.94
CA PRO A 259 -20.96 -11.53 -0.70
C PRO A 259 -20.45 -12.95 -0.48
N GLN A 260 -20.20 -13.68 -1.56
CA GLN A 260 -19.69 -15.06 -1.53
C GLN A 260 -18.22 -15.18 -1.96
N GLN A 261 -17.62 -14.10 -2.47
CA GLN A 261 -16.26 -14.11 -3.02
C GLN A 261 -15.51 -12.86 -2.54
N PRO A 262 -14.91 -12.88 -1.35
CA PRO A 262 -14.39 -11.67 -0.70
C PRO A 262 -13.29 -10.92 -1.45
N LEU A 263 -12.61 -11.56 -2.39
CA LEU A 263 -11.59 -10.95 -3.26
C LEU A 263 -12.16 -10.37 -4.56
N THR A 264 -13.42 -10.66 -4.87
CA THR A 264 -14.14 -10.14 -6.03
C THR A 264 -14.79 -8.82 -5.65
N GLY A 265 -14.57 -7.78 -6.45
CA GLY A 265 -15.17 -6.47 -6.26
C GLY A 265 -15.95 -6.00 -7.49
N SER A 266 -16.06 -4.69 -7.61
CA SER A 266 -16.76 -3.99 -8.71
C SER A 266 -15.95 -2.81 -9.26
N GLY A 267 -14.70 -2.65 -8.80
CA GLY A 267 -13.80 -1.58 -9.20
C GLY A 267 -13.28 -1.71 -10.63
N PRO A 268 -12.46 -0.75 -11.08
CA PRO A 268 -11.90 -0.72 -12.44
C PRO A 268 -11.02 -1.91 -12.79
N PHE A 269 -10.41 -2.56 -11.79
CA PHE A 269 -9.55 -3.72 -11.99
C PHE A 269 -9.98 -4.87 -11.10
N ARG A 270 -9.84 -6.11 -11.59
CA ARG A 270 -10.06 -7.34 -10.82
C ARG A 270 -8.74 -7.96 -10.41
N LEU A 271 -8.70 -8.55 -9.22
CA LEU A 271 -7.55 -9.32 -8.74
C LEU A 271 -7.54 -10.70 -9.39
N THR A 272 -6.46 -11.04 -10.10
CA THR A 272 -6.31 -12.33 -10.82
C THR A 272 -5.22 -13.22 -10.25
N LEU A 273 -4.21 -12.62 -9.61
CA LEU A 273 -3.16 -13.33 -8.90
C LEU A 273 -2.75 -12.53 -7.67
N PHE A 274 -2.61 -13.20 -6.52
CA PHE A 274 -2.12 -12.61 -5.29
C PHE A 274 -1.16 -13.58 -4.61
N GLU A 275 0.11 -13.51 -5.00
CA GLU A 275 1.21 -14.31 -4.45
C GLU A 275 2.24 -13.38 -3.80
N PRO A 276 3.07 -13.88 -2.86
CA PRO A 276 4.07 -13.07 -2.15
C PRO A 276 5.04 -12.32 -3.08
N ASP A 277 5.33 -12.89 -4.24
CA ASP A 277 6.29 -12.39 -5.22
C ASP A 277 5.61 -11.67 -6.42
N LEU A 278 4.30 -11.84 -6.60
CA LEU A 278 3.56 -11.28 -7.73
C LEU A 278 2.08 -11.03 -7.41
N VAL A 279 1.64 -9.80 -7.59
CA VAL A 279 0.21 -9.44 -7.62
C VAL A 279 -0.17 -8.96 -9.01
N ARG A 280 -1.24 -9.51 -9.60
CA ARG A 280 -1.73 -9.14 -10.93
C ARG A 280 -3.18 -8.70 -10.90
N LEU A 281 -3.40 -7.51 -11.46
CA LEU A 281 -4.70 -6.91 -11.71
C LEU A 281 -5.00 -6.92 -13.21
N GLU A 282 -6.26 -7.12 -13.57
CA GLU A 282 -6.74 -7.03 -14.96
C GLU A 282 -7.93 -6.08 -15.06
N SER A 283 -8.06 -5.38 -16.18
CA SER A 283 -9.15 -4.42 -16.39
C SER A 283 -10.53 -5.08 -16.34
N HIS A 284 -11.48 -4.42 -15.69
CA HIS A 284 -12.87 -4.84 -15.62
C HIS A 284 -13.67 -4.19 -16.76
N GLU A 285 -14.02 -4.95 -17.79
CA GLU A 285 -14.72 -4.44 -18.98
C GLU A 285 -16.14 -3.90 -18.69
N GLN A 286 -16.80 -4.36 -17.61
CA GLN A 286 -18.13 -3.92 -17.21
C GLN A 286 -18.10 -2.88 -16.06
N TYR A 287 -16.95 -2.23 -15.85
CA TYR A 287 -16.83 -1.16 -14.89
C TYR A 287 -17.77 0.00 -15.23
N HIS A 288 -18.46 0.54 -14.22
CA HIS A 288 -19.58 1.47 -14.39
C HIS A 288 -19.19 2.95 -14.53
N LEU A 289 -17.89 3.28 -14.42
CA LEU A 289 -17.34 4.62 -14.65
C LEU A 289 -16.40 4.64 -15.88
N GLY A 290 -15.28 5.35 -15.80
CA GLY A 290 -14.30 5.42 -16.90
C GLY A 290 -13.54 4.11 -17.06
N HIS A 291 -13.58 3.53 -18.25
CA HIS A 291 -12.86 2.29 -18.53
C HIS A 291 -11.34 2.51 -18.48
N PRO A 292 -10.58 1.65 -17.78
CA PRO A 292 -9.14 1.74 -17.77
C PRO A 292 -8.53 1.61 -19.16
N LEU A 293 -7.51 2.42 -19.42
CA LEU A 293 -6.74 2.36 -20.67
C LEU A 293 -5.67 1.26 -20.63
N LEU A 294 -5.18 0.90 -19.44
CA LEU A 294 -4.39 -0.31 -19.21
C LEU A 294 -5.28 -1.54 -19.14
N LYS A 295 -4.78 -2.68 -19.63
CA LYS A 295 -5.47 -3.97 -19.54
C LYS A 295 -4.95 -4.85 -18.41
N ALA A 296 -3.70 -4.66 -17.99
CA ALA A 296 -3.13 -5.37 -16.86
C ALA A 296 -2.12 -4.53 -16.08
N ILE A 297 -2.04 -4.78 -14.77
CA ILE A 297 -1.05 -4.19 -13.88
C ILE A 297 -0.45 -5.30 -13.03
N GLU A 298 0.88 -5.35 -12.95
CA GLU A 298 1.62 -6.38 -12.21
C GLU A 298 2.55 -5.72 -11.19
N PHE A 299 2.46 -6.15 -9.94
CA PHE A 299 3.42 -5.82 -8.89
C PHE A 299 4.39 -6.97 -8.74
N TRP A 300 5.63 -6.76 -9.17
CA TRP A 300 6.71 -7.75 -9.02
C TRP A 300 7.46 -7.47 -7.72
N ILE A 301 7.23 -8.33 -6.73
CA ILE A 301 7.69 -8.11 -5.35
C ILE A 301 9.05 -8.77 -5.17
N THR A 302 10.05 -7.97 -4.83
CA THR A 302 11.45 -8.41 -4.74
C THR A 302 12.17 -7.69 -3.60
N PRO A 303 12.14 -8.24 -2.38
CA PRO A 303 12.61 -7.54 -1.17
C PRO A 303 14.09 -7.13 -1.16
N GLN A 304 14.94 -7.84 -1.93
CA GLN A 304 16.39 -7.61 -1.97
C GLN A 304 16.84 -6.68 -3.10
N LEU A 305 15.92 -6.20 -3.94
CA LEU A 305 16.25 -5.36 -5.11
C LEU A 305 16.77 -3.96 -4.71
N PHE A 306 16.81 -3.66 -3.40
CA PHE A 306 17.06 -2.35 -2.80
C PHE A 306 18.17 -2.36 -1.74
N ASP A 307 19.20 -3.19 -1.93
CA ASP A 307 20.42 -3.20 -1.12
C ASP A 307 21.02 -1.79 -0.95
N GLN A 308 21.64 -1.52 0.21
CA GLN A 308 22.04 -0.18 0.70
C GLN A 308 23.01 0.56 -0.24
N ASP A 309 23.71 -0.15 -1.12
CA ASP A 309 24.70 0.41 -2.05
C ASP A 309 24.15 0.81 -3.43
N LEU A 310 22.86 0.55 -3.75
CA LEU A 310 22.35 0.56 -5.14
C LEU A 310 21.28 1.64 -5.50
N GLY A 311 21.29 2.79 -4.82
CA GLY A 311 20.43 3.94 -5.17
C GLY A 311 19.02 3.88 -4.58
N THR A 312 18.48 5.06 -4.26
CA THR A 312 17.41 5.29 -3.28
C THR A 312 15.98 5.14 -3.81
N SER A 313 15.77 5.05 -5.13
CA SER A 313 14.48 5.39 -5.77
C SER A 313 13.26 4.51 -5.43
N CYS A 314 13.41 3.33 -4.79
CA CYS A 314 12.24 2.54 -4.34
C CYS A 314 12.39 1.94 -2.94
N ARG A 315 13.33 2.46 -2.13
CA ARG A 315 13.51 2.04 -0.72
C ARG A 315 12.36 2.51 0.16
N HIS A 316 11.73 3.59 -0.24
CA HIS A 316 10.82 4.32 0.59
C HIS A 316 9.42 4.26 -0.02
N PRO A 317 8.35 4.05 0.78
CA PRO A 317 6.99 4.18 0.27
C PRO A 317 6.80 5.47 -0.54
N VAL A 318 7.47 6.59 -0.25
CA VAL A 318 7.22 7.88 -0.90
C VAL A 318 7.68 7.97 -2.37
N GLN A 319 8.47 7.02 -2.86
CA GLN A 319 8.98 7.00 -4.23
C GLN A 319 8.44 5.80 -5.02
N ILE A 320 7.88 6.06 -6.20
CA ILE A 320 7.48 5.04 -7.16
C ILE A 320 8.30 5.24 -8.42
N ALA A 321 9.19 4.27 -8.71
CA ALA A 321 9.85 4.19 -10.01
C ALA A 321 9.15 3.18 -10.91
N ILE A 322 8.84 3.63 -12.11
CA ILE A 322 8.36 2.83 -13.23
C ILE A 322 9.53 2.79 -14.25
N GLY A 323 9.80 1.64 -14.87
CA GLY A 323 10.76 1.55 -15.98
C GLY A 323 12.04 0.75 -15.74
N GLU A 324 12.93 0.77 -16.75
CA GLU A 324 14.18 0.02 -16.81
C GLU A 324 15.33 0.72 -16.04
N PRO A 325 16.19 0.01 -15.29
CA PRO A 325 17.42 0.52 -14.68
C PRO A 325 18.40 1.32 -15.54
N GLU A 326 18.58 0.97 -16.80
CA GLU A 326 19.41 1.76 -17.72
C GLU A 326 18.76 3.12 -18.05
N GLU A 327 17.44 3.18 -17.95
CA GLU A 327 16.63 4.41 -17.95
C GLU A 327 16.40 4.97 -16.54
N LEU A 328 16.80 4.28 -15.45
CA LEU A 328 16.72 4.83 -14.09
C LEU A 328 17.63 6.06 -13.96
N ALA A 329 18.77 6.06 -14.66
CA ALA A 329 19.66 7.21 -14.79
C ALA A 329 19.06 8.35 -15.65
N SER A 330 18.04 8.06 -16.46
CA SER A 330 17.33 9.02 -17.31
C SER A 330 15.88 9.27 -16.87
N LEU A 331 15.50 8.76 -15.68
CA LEU A 331 14.19 8.99 -15.09
C LEU A 331 13.95 10.48 -15.04
N ARG A 332 12.83 10.86 -15.61
CA ARG A 332 12.30 12.19 -15.40
C ARG A 332 11.32 12.07 -14.26
N LEU A 333 11.47 12.95 -13.28
CA LEU A 333 10.43 13.20 -12.31
C LEU A 333 9.17 13.58 -13.08
N VAL A 334 8.19 12.69 -13.11
CA VAL A 334 6.94 12.91 -13.84
C VAL A 334 6.05 13.82 -13.02
N SER A 335 6.06 13.59 -11.71
CA SER A 335 5.31 14.38 -10.75
C SER A 335 5.98 14.29 -9.38
N ASN A 336 6.07 15.42 -8.69
CA ASN A 336 6.35 15.49 -7.25
C ASN A 336 5.25 16.28 -6.55
N SER A 337 5.05 15.99 -5.28
CA SER A 337 4.22 16.81 -4.40
C SER A 337 4.64 16.62 -2.95
N ILE A 338 4.51 17.69 -2.16
CA ILE A 338 4.56 17.56 -0.71
C ILE A 338 3.22 16.97 -0.28
N SER A 339 3.27 15.83 0.39
CA SER A 339 2.10 15.17 0.92
C SER A 339 1.48 16.01 2.03
N LEU A 340 0.15 16.04 2.10
CA LEU A 340 -0.54 16.46 3.32
C LEU A 340 -0.39 15.43 4.45
N GLY A 341 0.09 14.21 4.15
CA GLY A 341 0.49 13.23 5.15
C GLY A 341 1.74 13.69 5.91
N PHE A 342 1.75 13.40 7.20
CA PHE A 342 2.80 13.85 8.11
C PHE A 342 3.15 12.78 9.14
N CYS A 343 4.40 12.79 9.57
CA CYS A 343 4.80 12.20 10.85
C CYS A 343 4.41 13.15 11.98
N TYR A 344 3.99 12.59 13.11
CA TYR A 344 3.56 13.35 14.27
C TYR A 344 4.24 12.86 15.54
N LEU A 345 4.17 13.70 16.56
CA LEU A 345 4.47 13.35 17.94
C LEU A 345 3.28 13.72 18.81
N THR A 346 2.90 12.80 19.71
CA THR A 346 1.90 13.05 20.75
C THR A 346 2.48 12.88 22.15
N LEU A 347 2.01 13.69 23.09
CA LEU A 347 2.49 13.72 24.46
C LEU A 347 1.35 13.43 25.43
N LYS A 348 1.48 12.35 26.20
CA LYS A 348 0.51 11.94 27.20
C LYS A 348 0.69 12.77 28.47
N GLN A 349 -0.26 13.67 28.71
CA GLN A 349 -0.23 14.50 29.90
C GLN A 349 -0.73 13.71 31.12
N SER A 350 0.10 13.66 32.15
CA SER A 350 -0.17 12.89 33.35
C SER A 350 0.59 13.48 34.54
N GLY A 351 0.52 12.83 35.71
CA GLY A 351 1.37 13.19 36.83
C GLY A 351 2.88 13.11 36.54
N ARG A 352 3.30 12.40 35.48
CA ARG A 352 4.72 12.29 35.07
C ARG A 352 5.15 13.40 34.11
N LEU A 353 4.23 13.88 33.27
CA LEU A 353 4.50 14.90 32.25
C LEU A 353 3.38 15.95 32.30
N SER A 354 3.71 17.12 32.85
CA SER A 354 2.78 18.25 32.89
C SER A 354 2.63 18.90 31.51
N GLU A 355 1.53 19.64 31.30
CA GLU A 355 1.29 20.44 30.08
C GLU A 355 2.45 21.40 29.79
N MET A 356 3.01 22.04 30.82
CA MET A 356 4.13 22.97 30.67
C MET A 356 5.44 22.27 30.25
N GLN A 357 5.68 21.06 30.75
CA GLN A 357 6.81 20.24 30.28
C GLN A 357 6.59 19.71 28.86
N ALA A 358 5.35 19.37 28.51
CA ALA A 358 4.99 18.96 27.14
C ALA A 358 5.24 20.09 26.13
N ARG A 359 4.84 21.32 26.45
CA ARG A 359 5.15 22.51 25.64
C ARG A 359 6.66 22.71 25.46
N ARG A 360 7.44 22.56 26.54
CA ARG A 360 8.91 22.61 26.47
C ARG A 360 9.47 21.55 25.51
N LEU A 361 8.93 20.34 25.50
CA LEU A 361 9.35 19.29 24.55
C LEU A 361 9.05 19.68 23.10
N VAL A 362 7.86 20.24 22.82
CA VAL A 362 7.51 20.72 21.47
C VAL A 362 8.44 21.87 21.05
N GLU A 363 8.71 22.83 21.93
CA GLU A 363 9.66 23.91 21.65
C GLU A 363 11.07 23.37 21.36
N ILE A 364 11.55 22.39 22.13
CA ILE A 364 12.83 21.72 21.87
C ILE A 364 12.84 21.13 20.46
N ILE A 365 11.78 20.44 20.04
CA ILE A 365 11.72 19.78 18.74
C ILE A 365 11.73 20.81 17.59
N HIS A 366 10.92 21.87 17.69
CA HIS A 366 10.70 22.82 16.59
C HIS A 366 11.65 24.01 16.56
N HIS A 367 12.25 24.40 17.70
CA HIS A 367 13.15 25.55 17.79
C HIS A 367 14.62 25.19 17.99
N SER A 368 14.94 23.94 18.29
CA SER A 368 16.32 23.46 18.17
C SER A 368 16.64 23.09 16.73
N SER A 369 17.92 22.76 16.47
CA SER A 369 18.33 22.21 15.19
C SER A 369 17.90 20.74 15.01
N LEU A 370 17.17 20.12 15.95
CA LEU A 370 16.84 18.69 15.92
C LEU A 370 16.23 18.23 14.60
N LEU A 371 15.13 18.85 14.17
CA LEU A 371 14.46 18.49 12.91
C LEU A 371 15.33 18.78 11.68
N HIS A 372 16.19 19.79 11.73
CA HIS A 372 17.05 20.21 10.62
C HIS A 372 18.39 19.47 10.55
N THR A 373 18.74 18.68 11.57
CA THR A 373 20.02 17.95 11.67
C THR A 373 19.83 16.43 11.62
N LEU A 374 18.62 15.97 11.31
CA LEU A 374 18.36 14.55 11.14
C LEU A 374 19.17 14.04 9.93
N PRO A 375 19.98 12.96 10.08
CA PRO A 375 20.71 12.34 8.98
C PRO A 375 19.77 11.50 8.11
N LEU A 376 18.82 12.16 7.45
CA LEU A 376 17.85 11.58 6.54
C LEU A 376 18.16 12.08 5.13
N ASP A 377 17.83 11.30 4.09
CA ASP A 377 18.07 11.75 2.72
C ASP A 377 17.28 13.04 2.45
N GLU A 378 17.96 14.07 1.92
CA GLU A 378 17.49 15.46 1.86
C GLU A 378 16.17 15.69 1.06
N ASP A 379 15.66 14.67 0.37
CA ASP A 379 14.51 14.74 -0.54
C ASP A 379 13.29 13.88 -0.14
N LEU A 380 13.30 13.22 1.02
CA LEU A 380 12.23 12.29 1.43
C LEU A 380 11.19 12.92 2.35
N ILE A 381 11.63 13.82 3.22
CA ILE A 381 10.79 14.46 4.22
C ILE A 381 11.11 15.95 4.32
N THR A 382 10.12 16.74 4.73
CA THR A 382 10.28 18.18 4.94
C THR A 382 9.72 18.56 6.32
N PRO A 383 10.53 19.16 7.22
CA PRO A 383 10.02 19.68 8.48
C PRO A 383 8.82 20.62 8.27
N THR A 384 7.81 20.52 9.13
CA THR A 384 6.60 21.35 9.02
C THR A 384 6.28 22.07 10.32
N GLN A 385 5.63 23.23 10.18
CA GLN A 385 5.10 24.05 11.28
C GLN A 385 3.58 24.11 11.24
N GLU A 386 2.95 23.28 10.39
CA GLU A 386 1.50 23.22 10.21
C GLU A 386 1.05 21.77 10.08
N LEU A 387 -0.11 21.43 10.65
CA LEU A 387 -0.71 20.10 10.53
C LEU A 387 -1.35 19.90 9.14
N LEU A 388 -2.07 20.92 8.69
CA LEU A 388 -2.63 21.12 7.36
C LEU A 388 -2.39 22.59 6.99
N PRO A 389 -2.47 22.99 5.71
CA PRO A 389 -2.30 24.37 5.30
C PRO A 389 -3.15 25.35 6.13
N GLY A 390 -2.50 26.27 6.84
CA GLY A 390 -3.14 27.26 7.71
C GLY A 390 -3.58 26.74 9.09
N TRP A 391 -3.18 25.54 9.47
CA TRP A 391 -3.38 24.93 10.80
C TRP A 391 -2.03 24.90 11.52
N THR A 392 -1.53 26.08 11.86
CA THR A 392 -0.19 26.31 12.39
C THR A 392 -0.02 25.82 13.83
N ILE A 393 1.19 25.38 14.16
CA ILE A 393 1.60 25.15 15.56
C ILE A 393 1.51 26.48 16.31
N PRO A 394 0.90 26.51 17.52
CA PRO A 394 0.81 27.71 18.31
C PRO A 394 2.17 28.11 18.89
N GLN A 395 2.38 29.42 19.04
CA GLN A 395 3.54 29.95 19.75
C GLN A 395 3.18 30.18 21.21
N TRP A 396 3.96 29.62 22.11
CA TRP A 396 3.83 29.90 23.54
C TRP A 396 4.72 31.07 23.94
N PRO A 397 4.32 31.88 24.93
CA PRO A 397 5.21 32.86 25.54
C PRO A 397 6.48 32.16 26.04
N GLN A 398 7.64 32.75 25.75
CA GLN A 398 8.96 32.16 26.01
C GLN A 398 9.00 31.43 27.37
N ALA A 399 9.12 30.11 27.31
CA ALA A 399 9.01 29.27 28.49
C ALA A 399 10.03 29.68 29.55
N GLN A 400 9.57 29.85 30.79
CA GLN A 400 10.44 29.75 31.95
C GLN A 400 11.20 28.40 31.85
N ARG A 401 12.48 28.35 32.23
CA ARG A 401 13.26 27.10 32.23
C ARG A 401 12.63 26.08 33.20
N ILE A 402 11.68 25.30 32.70
CA ILE A 402 10.96 24.26 33.44
C ILE A 402 11.77 22.98 33.32
N SER A 403 12.24 22.40 34.43
CA SER A 403 12.94 21.10 34.40
C SER A 403 12.09 20.00 33.78
N LEU A 404 12.68 19.23 32.87
CA LEU A 404 12.06 18.03 32.33
C LEU A 404 12.03 16.93 33.42
N PRO A 405 11.14 15.93 33.31
CA PRO A 405 11.18 14.75 34.16
C PRO A 405 12.53 14.01 34.05
N GLU A 406 12.93 13.30 35.11
CA GLU A 406 14.18 12.51 35.10
C GLU A 406 14.14 11.38 34.07
N THR A 407 12.96 10.81 33.83
CA THR A 407 12.77 9.69 32.90
C THR A 407 11.49 9.85 32.10
N LEU A 408 11.55 9.48 30.81
CA LEU A 408 10.40 9.40 29.92
C LEU A 408 10.45 8.11 29.08
N THR A 409 9.30 7.64 28.63
CA THR A 409 9.19 6.52 27.68
C THR A 409 8.57 6.98 26.36
N LEU A 410 9.27 6.72 25.26
CA LEU A 410 8.82 6.97 23.90
C LEU A 410 8.56 5.64 23.21
N VAL A 411 7.36 5.50 22.64
CA VAL A 411 7.01 4.39 21.74
C VAL A 411 6.81 4.95 20.33
N TYR A 412 7.35 4.27 19.33
CA TYR A 412 7.13 4.65 17.93
C TYR A 412 6.91 3.43 17.06
N HIS A 413 6.20 3.61 15.95
CA HIS A 413 6.04 2.59 14.92
C HIS A 413 6.62 3.09 13.59
N LEU A 414 6.49 2.31 12.51
CA LEU A 414 6.97 2.72 11.18
C LEU A 414 6.38 4.08 10.75
N PRO A 415 7.12 4.92 9.99
CA PRO A 415 8.27 4.55 9.15
C PRO A 415 9.64 4.71 9.84
N VAL A 416 10.72 4.37 9.12
CA VAL A 416 12.09 4.31 9.67
C VAL A 416 12.65 5.69 10.04
N GLU A 417 12.15 6.77 9.45
CA GLU A 417 12.54 8.16 9.76
C GLU A 417 12.28 8.48 11.25
N LEU A 418 11.23 7.88 11.83
CA LEU A 418 10.89 8.03 13.23
C LEU A 418 11.91 7.36 14.16
N HIS A 419 12.61 6.31 13.71
CA HIS A 419 13.71 5.71 14.47
C HIS A 419 14.85 6.73 14.63
N THR A 420 15.25 7.37 13.53
CA THR A 420 16.28 8.40 13.53
C THR A 420 15.88 9.57 14.43
N MET A 421 14.63 10.03 14.34
CA MET A 421 14.11 11.08 15.22
C MET A 421 14.12 10.68 16.71
N ALA A 422 13.66 9.47 17.03
CA ALA A 422 13.62 8.98 18.41
C ALA A 422 15.01 8.87 19.04
N GLU A 423 16.01 8.38 18.29
CA GLU A 423 17.39 8.28 18.78
C GLU A 423 18.07 9.66 18.93
N GLN A 424 17.78 10.62 18.04
CA GLN A 424 18.28 11.98 18.22
C GLN A 424 17.65 12.68 19.42
N LEU A 425 16.32 12.53 19.59
CA LEU A 425 15.62 13.07 20.74
C LEU A 425 16.16 12.47 22.05
N LYS A 426 16.43 11.16 22.09
CA LYS A 426 17.05 10.50 23.25
C LYS A 426 18.39 11.10 23.63
N ARG A 427 19.28 11.36 22.67
CA ARG A 427 20.60 11.98 22.92
C ARG A 427 20.45 13.41 23.43
N TYR A 428 19.55 14.18 22.83
CA TYR A 428 19.30 15.55 23.23
C TYR A 428 18.73 15.63 24.66
N LEU A 429 17.71 14.82 24.97
CA LEU A 429 17.09 14.82 26.29
C LEU A 429 18.08 14.38 27.39
N ALA A 430 19.00 13.47 27.09
CA ALA A 430 20.05 13.09 28.03
C ALA A 430 20.97 14.28 28.42
N GLN A 431 21.24 15.20 27.49
CA GLN A 431 22.00 16.43 27.78
C GLN A 431 21.21 17.41 28.65
N GLU A 432 19.88 17.37 28.58
CA GLU A 432 18.95 18.14 29.40
C GLU A 432 18.60 17.47 30.74
N GLY A 433 19.25 16.35 31.07
CA GLY A 433 19.05 15.61 32.33
C GLY A 433 17.81 14.70 32.35
N CYS A 434 17.24 14.36 31.20
CA CYS A 434 16.08 13.47 31.04
C CYS A 434 16.48 12.19 30.30
N GLN A 435 16.41 11.04 30.97
CA GLN A 435 16.66 9.74 30.35
C GLN A 435 15.44 9.27 29.55
N LEU A 436 15.59 9.14 28.22
CA LEU A 436 14.52 8.64 27.34
C LEU A 436 14.69 7.13 27.05
N THR A 437 13.70 6.33 27.44
CA THR A 437 13.57 4.94 27.01
C THR A 437 12.83 4.90 25.68
N VAL A 438 13.42 4.30 24.65
CA VAL A 438 12.85 4.24 23.30
C VAL A 438 12.44 2.80 22.99
N ILE A 439 11.18 2.62 22.58
CA ILE A 439 10.56 1.32 22.28
C ILE A 439 10.04 1.36 20.85
N PHE A 440 10.54 0.45 20.02
CA PHE A 440 10.02 0.25 18.67
C PHE A 440 8.85 -0.74 18.69
N HIS A 441 7.74 -0.36 18.07
CA HIS A 441 6.62 -1.23 17.75
C HIS A 441 6.67 -1.59 16.26
N ASP A 442 6.95 -2.86 15.97
CA ASP A 442 7.07 -3.38 14.60
C ASP A 442 5.69 -3.56 13.94
N ALA A 443 5.04 -2.43 13.65
CA ALA A 443 3.78 -2.35 12.93
C ALA A 443 3.66 -0.99 12.23
N LYS A 444 2.56 -0.80 11.49
CA LYS A 444 2.19 0.46 10.83
C LYS A 444 1.00 1.16 11.55
N THR A 445 0.41 0.52 12.54
CA THR A 445 -0.68 1.05 13.38
C THR A 445 -0.39 0.75 14.83
N TRP A 446 -1.20 1.30 15.73
CA TRP A 446 -1.11 1.07 17.17
C TRP A 446 -1.77 -0.23 17.64
N ASP A 447 -2.33 -1.03 16.73
CA ASP A 447 -3.05 -2.26 17.08
C ASP A 447 -2.09 -3.30 17.70
N GLY A 448 -2.45 -3.81 18.88
CA GLY A 448 -1.61 -4.78 19.60
C GLY A 448 -0.39 -4.19 20.29
N CYS A 449 -0.22 -2.87 20.31
CA CYS A 449 0.90 -2.22 21.01
C CYS A 449 0.68 -2.19 22.54
N ALA A 450 1.24 -3.18 23.25
CA ALA A 450 1.13 -3.28 24.71
C ALA A 450 1.78 -2.10 25.46
N SER A 451 2.83 -1.51 24.90
CA SER A 451 3.58 -0.41 25.54
C SER A 451 2.85 0.94 25.47
N LEU A 452 1.78 1.04 24.67
CA LEU A 452 1.06 2.29 24.45
C LEU A 452 0.41 2.84 25.73
N ALA A 453 -0.02 1.96 26.64
CA ALA A 453 -0.64 2.35 27.90
C ALA A 453 0.32 3.07 28.85
N ASP A 454 1.61 2.70 28.82
CA ASP A 454 2.65 3.17 29.74
C ASP A 454 3.56 4.25 29.12
N ALA A 455 3.41 4.52 27.83
CA ALA A 455 4.18 5.52 27.10
C ALA A 455 3.83 6.95 27.52
N ASP A 456 4.86 7.81 27.60
CA ASP A 456 4.70 9.26 27.79
C ASP A 456 4.69 10.00 26.45
N ILE A 457 5.40 9.46 25.46
CA ILE A 457 5.56 10.03 24.11
C ILE A 457 5.21 8.96 23.09
N MET A 458 4.45 9.31 22.06
CA MET A 458 4.21 8.45 20.91
C MET A 458 4.59 9.16 19.62
N MET A 459 5.28 8.45 18.72
CA MET A 459 5.54 8.91 17.36
C MET A 459 4.94 7.94 16.35
N GLY A 460 4.27 8.47 15.34
CA GLY A 460 3.70 7.70 14.24
C GLY A 460 3.52 8.58 13.02
N ASP A 461 2.90 8.04 11.99
CA ASP A 461 2.55 8.79 10.80
C ASP A 461 1.05 8.75 10.51
N ARG A 462 0.60 9.74 9.76
CA ARG A 462 -0.76 9.78 9.24
C ARG A 462 -0.74 10.08 7.76
N LEU A 463 -1.28 9.14 7.00
CA LEU A 463 -1.58 9.33 5.59
C LEU A 463 -2.83 10.22 5.47
N ILE A 464 -2.73 11.27 4.66
CA ILE A 464 -3.84 12.15 4.32
C ILE A 464 -4.24 11.91 2.87
N GLY A 465 -5.51 11.55 2.66
CA GLY A 465 -6.08 11.28 1.33
C GLY A 465 -6.72 12.49 0.69
N GLU A 466 -7.68 12.26 -0.20
CA GLU A 466 -8.35 13.28 -1.01
C GLU A 466 -9.25 14.22 -0.20
N ALA A 467 -9.70 13.79 0.99
CA ALA A 467 -10.48 14.61 1.91
C ALA A 467 -9.71 14.78 3.24
N PRO A 468 -8.85 15.82 3.36
CA PRO A 468 -7.96 15.97 4.51
C PRO A 468 -8.69 16.08 5.85
N GLU A 469 -9.70 16.94 5.92
CA GLU A 469 -10.49 17.19 7.14
C GLU A 469 -11.21 15.92 7.59
N TYR A 470 -11.91 15.25 6.67
CA TYR A 470 -12.55 13.97 6.97
C TYR A 470 -11.53 12.91 7.44
N THR A 471 -10.34 12.88 6.82
CA THR A 471 -9.29 11.92 7.20
C THR A 471 -8.81 12.17 8.63
N LEU A 472 -8.70 13.42 9.05
CA LEU A 472 -8.33 13.81 10.41
C LEU A 472 -9.45 13.53 11.42
N GLU A 473 -10.72 13.75 11.07
CA GLU A 473 -11.83 13.36 11.95
C GLU A 473 -11.90 11.84 12.15
N GLN A 474 -11.79 11.09 11.05
CA GLN A 474 -11.75 9.63 11.09
C GLN A 474 -10.61 9.14 12.00
N TRP A 475 -9.45 9.80 11.93
CA TRP A 475 -8.29 9.50 12.78
C TRP A 475 -8.60 9.70 14.27
N LEU A 476 -9.15 10.86 14.66
CA LEU A 476 -9.56 11.13 16.05
C LEU A 476 -10.59 10.11 16.58
N ARG A 477 -11.50 9.66 15.72
CA ARG A 477 -12.61 8.78 16.09
C ARG A 477 -12.23 7.31 16.20
N CYS A 478 -11.36 6.82 15.32
CA CYS A 478 -11.17 5.38 15.12
C CYS A 478 -9.85 4.82 15.63
N ASP A 479 -8.81 5.66 15.70
CA ASP A 479 -7.44 5.24 16.01
C ASP A 479 -7.29 4.86 17.49
N ALA A 480 -6.52 3.80 17.74
CA ALA A 480 -6.30 3.30 19.09
C ALA A 480 -5.46 4.25 19.96
N LEU A 481 -4.74 5.22 19.36
CA LEU A 481 -3.92 6.19 20.08
C LEU A 481 -4.69 7.03 21.10
N TRP A 482 -5.85 7.56 20.71
CA TRP A 482 -6.51 8.65 21.45
C TRP A 482 -6.99 8.29 22.86
N PRO A 483 -7.57 7.10 23.11
CA PRO A 483 -7.93 6.67 24.46
C PRO A 483 -6.73 6.45 25.40
N HIS A 484 -5.52 6.25 24.87
CA HIS A 484 -4.30 6.12 25.67
C HIS A 484 -3.64 7.47 25.94
N LEU A 485 -3.87 8.45 25.06
CA LEU A 485 -3.33 9.80 25.14
C LEU A 485 -4.16 10.72 26.06
N LEU A 486 -5.48 10.61 25.97
CA LEU A 486 -6.43 11.45 26.71
C LEU A 486 -7.04 10.68 27.90
N SER A 487 -7.30 11.38 29.00
CA SER A 487 -8.11 10.81 30.08
C SER A 487 -9.53 10.49 29.59
N ALA A 488 -10.22 9.55 30.25
CA ALA A 488 -11.58 9.17 29.85
C ALA A 488 -12.54 10.39 29.72
N PRO A 489 -12.56 11.37 30.65
CA PRO A 489 -13.39 12.57 30.48
C PRO A 489 -13.00 13.43 29.27
N GLN A 490 -11.69 13.59 29.00
CA GLN A 490 -11.22 14.34 27.83
C GLN A 490 -11.58 13.64 26.52
N PHE A 491 -11.43 12.31 26.46
CA PHE A 491 -11.79 11.53 25.28
C PHE A 491 -13.31 11.55 25.03
N THR A 492 -14.13 11.41 26.08
CA THR A 492 -15.60 11.56 25.95
C THR A 492 -15.97 12.96 25.47
N HIS A 493 -15.33 14.02 25.98
CA HIS A 493 -15.55 15.38 25.51
C HIS A 493 -15.18 15.54 24.03
N LEU A 494 -14.01 15.00 23.61
CA LEU A 494 -13.57 15.00 22.22
C LEU A 494 -14.61 14.34 21.31
N MET A 495 -15.10 13.16 21.65
CA MET A 495 -16.13 12.45 20.86
C MET A 495 -17.43 13.25 20.75
N ALA A 496 -17.89 13.86 21.86
CA ALA A 496 -19.07 14.72 21.84
C ALA A 496 -18.87 15.98 20.98
N THR A 497 -17.66 16.56 20.97
CA THR A 497 -17.32 17.67 20.07
C THR A 497 -17.35 17.23 18.61
N LEU A 498 -16.77 16.07 18.26
CA LEU A 498 -16.81 15.56 16.89
C LEU A 498 -18.24 15.27 16.42
N ASP A 499 -19.09 14.75 17.31
CA ASP A 499 -20.52 14.52 17.05
C ASP A 499 -21.28 15.83 16.79
N ALA A 500 -20.93 16.90 17.51
CA ALA A 500 -21.48 18.24 17.27
C ALA A 500 -20.98 18.86 15.95
N VAL A 501 -19.71 18.63 15.59
CA VAL A 501 -19.12 19.11 14.33
C VAL A 501 -19.76 18.40 13.13
N GLN A 502 -19.84 17.07 13.13
CA GLN A 502 -20.44 16.33 12.00
C GLN A 502 -21.91 16.68 11.74
N SER A 503 -22.61 17.19 12.76
CA SER A 503 -24.03 17.56 12.68
C SER A 503 -24.27 18.90 11.97
N ARG A 504 -23.22 19.67 11.66
CA ARG A 504 -23.32 20.93 10.91
C ARG A 504 -23.48 20.64 9.42
N SER A 505 -24.54 21.16 8.80
CA SER A 505 -24.81 20.98 7.37
C SER A 505 -23.86 21.79 6.49
N ASP A 506 -23.49 22.98 6.95
CA ASP A 506 -22.52 23.84 6.28
C ASP A 506 -21.09 23.27 6.38
N ALA A 507 -20.40 23.20 5.25
CA ALA A 507 -19.06 22.63 5.18
C ALA A 507 -18.00 23.51 5.86
N GLU A 508 -18.15 24.83 5.80
CA GLU A 508 -17.21 25.78 6.41
C GLU A 508 -17.35 25.74 7.94
N GLU A 509 -18.57 25.64 8.48
CA GLU A 509 -18.79 25.42 9.91
C GLU A 509 -18.14 24.11 10.40
N ARG A 510 -18.21 23.04 9.60
CA ARG A 510 -17.50 21.78 9.90
C ARG A 510 -16.00 21.96 9.90
N HIS A 511 -15.46 22.63 8.87
CA HIS A 511 -14.03 22.93 8.76
C HIS A 511 -13.53 23.69 9.99
N GLN A 512 -14.19 24.80 10.36
CA GLN A 512 -13.79 25.63 11.49
C GLN A 512 -13.92 24.87 12.82
N GLY A 513 -14.98 24.06 12.98
CA GLY A 513 -15.17 23.22 14.16
C GLY A 513 -14.03 22.21 14.33
N LEU A 514 -13.65 21.51 13.26
CA LEU A 514 -12.55 20.54 13.30
C LEU A 514 -11.19 21.22 13.49
N LYS A 515 -10.96 22.36 12.82
CA LYS A 515 -9.76 23.18 13.01
C LYS A 515 -9.58 23.58 14.46
N ALA A 516 -10.65 24.01 15.13
CA ALA A 516 -10.62 24.37 16.54
C ALA A 516 -10.27 23.17 17.45
N VAL A 517 -10.73 21.97 17.12
CA VAL A 517 -10.36 20.74 17.85
C VAL A 517 -8.85 20.50 17.78
N PHE A 518 -8.27 20.54 16.57
CA PHE A 518 -6.82 20.34 16.40
C PHE A 518 -5.99 21.48 16.96
N ALA A 519 -6.45 22.74 16.83
CA ALA A 519 -5.81 23.88 17.47
C ALA A 519 -5.69 23.66 18.98
N ARG A 520 -6.75 23.19 19.65
CA ARG A 520 -6.72 22.90 21.09
C ARG A 520 -5.75 21.77 21.46
N LEU A 521 -5.69 20.70 20.64
CA LEU A 521 -4.73 19.60 20.83
C LEU A 521 -3.29 20.11 20.68
N MET A 522 -3.02 21.00 19.73
CA MET A 522 -1.71 21.60 19.54
C MET A 522 -1.38 22.63 20.64
N GLU A 523 -2.31 23.49 21.04
CA GLU A 523 -2.12 24.52 22.10
C GLU A 523 -1.81 23.93 23.47
N SER A 524 -2.41 22.78 23.75
CA SER A 524 -2.09 21.99 24.94
C SER A 524 -0.82 21.16 24.78
N ALA A 525 -0.17 21.14 23.61
CA ALA A 525 0.98 20.28 23.32
C ALA A 525 0.66 18.78 23.47
N VAL A 526 -0.58 18.36 23.20
CA VAL A 526 -0.98 16.94 23.10
C VAL A 526 -0.54 16.34 21.76
N LEU A 527 -0.51 17.16 20.70
CA LEU A 527 -0.13 16.78 19.33
C LEU A 527 0.77 17.85 18.72
N THR A 528 1.80 17.44 17.98
CA THR A 528 2.55 18.31 17.07
C THR A 528 2.94 17.54 15.81
N PRO A 529 2.83 18.13 14.59
CA PRO A 529 3.41 17.52 13.39
C PRO A 529 4.94 17.62 13.44
N LEU A 530 5.66 16.73 12.77
CA LEU A 530 7.12 16.73 12.70
C LEU A 530 7.59 17.09 11.29
N PHE A 531 7.20 16.27 10.30
CA PHE A 531 7.59 16.43 8.91
C PHE A 531 6.56 15.83 7.96
N ASN A 532 6.43 16.43 6.78
CA ASN A 532 5.64 15.91 5.67
C ASN A 532 6.49 14.99 4.80
N TYR A 533 5.83 14.08 4.08
CA TYR A 533 6.47 13.26 3.07
C TYR A 533 6.59 14.01 1.74
N GLN A 534 7.69 13.80 1.02
CA GLN A 534 7.84 14.27 -0.35
C GLN A 534 7.63 13.11 -1.32
N TYR A 535 6.43 13.06 -1.91
CA TYR A 535 6.09 12.03 -2.88
C TYR A 535 6.71 12.32 -4.23
N GLN A 536 7.25 11.27 -4.85
CA GLN A 536 7.87 11.34 -6.17
C GLN A 536 7.45 10.14 -7.00
N ILE A 537 6.93 10.40 -8.21
CA ILE A 537 6.78 9.37 -9.24
C ILE A 537 7.76 9.66 -10.35
N SER A 538 8.58 8.65 -10.61
CA SER A 538 9.54 8.62 -11.70
C SER A 538 9.10 7.53 -12.68
N ALA A 539 8.99 7.86 -13.97
CA ALA A 539 8.63 6.89 -14.99
C ALA A 539 9.52 7.06 -16.23
N PRO A 540 9.67 6.01 -17.05
CA PRO A 540 10.46 6.09 -18.27
C PRO A 540 9.63 6.79 -19.37
N PRO A 541 10.26 7.21 -20.46
CA PRO A 541 9.55 7.70 -21.64
C PRO A 541 8.66 6.59 -22.23
N GLY A 542 7.35 6.62 -22.00
CA GLY A 542 6.44 5.62 -22.59
C GLY A 542 5.18 5.30 -21.77
N VAL A 543 5.13 5.66 -20.49
CA VAL A 543 3.87 5.60 -19.71
C VAL A 543 3.33 7.01 -19.55
N ASN A 544 2.10 7.21 -20.01
CA ASN A 544 1.42 8.51 -20.00
C ASN A 544 0.23 8.46 -19.05
N GLY A 545 -0.37 9.63 -18.75
CA GLY A 545 -1.52 9.72 -17.83
C GLY A 545 -1.14 9.53 -16.35
N ILE A 546 0.15 9.62 -16.02
CA ILE A 546 0.63 9.52 -14.64
C ILE A 546 0.51 10.90 -13.98
N ARG A 547 -0.32 10.99 -12.94
CA ARG A 547 -0.41 12.14 -12.04
C ARG A 547 -0.43 11.67 -10.60
N LEU A 548 0.36 12.31 -9.74
CA LEU A 548 0.33 12.03 -8.30
C LEU A 548 -1.05 12.38 -7.72
N ASN A 549 -1.67 11.40 -7.06
CA ASN A 549 -2.80 11.61 -6.17
C ASN A 549 -2.31 11.92 -4.74
N PRO A 550 -3.20 12.40 -3.85
CA PRO A 550 -2.82 12.77 -2.47
C PRO A 550 -2.20 11.64 -1.64
N ARG A 551 -2.37 10.37 -2.03
CA ARG A 551 -1.76 9.20 -1.37
C ARG A 551 -0.40 8.80 -1.97
N GLY A 552 0.18 9.60 -2.86
CA GLY A 552 1.49 9.30 -3.43
C GLY A 552 1.46 8.20 -4.50
N TRP A 553 0.29 7.86 -5.03
CA TRP A 553 0.08 6.94 -6.15
C TRP A 553 -0.38 7.72 -7.39
N PHE A 554 -0.72 7.03 -8.47
CA PHE A 554 -1.36 7.62 -9.64
C PHE A 554 -2.65 6.86 -9.99
N ASP A 555 -3.53 7.49 -10.74
CA ASP A 555 -4.77 6.84 -11.19
C ASP A 555 -4.44 5.80 -12.28
N PHE A 556 -4.65 4.53 -11.95
CA PHE A 556 -4.42 3.41 -12.87
C PHE A 556 -5.40 3.40 -14.05
N THR A 557 -6.56 4.05 -13.92
CA THR A 557 -7.56 4.11 -14.98
C THR A 557 -7.18 5.09 -16.09
N GLU A 558 -6.43 6.15 -15.76
CA GLU A 558 -5.97 7.17 -16.70
C GLU A 558 -4.60 6.86 -17.32
N ALA A 559 -3.81 5.97 -16.73
CA ALA A 559 -2.51 5.57 -17.24
C ALA A 559 -2.63 4.85 -18.60
N TRP A 560 -1.75 5.14 -19.57
CA TRP A 560 -1.79 4.52 -20.90
C TRP A 560 -0.42 4.42 -21.58
N LEU A 561 -0.34 3.52 -22.57
CA LEU A 561 0.87 3.27 -23.37
C LEU A 561 0.64 3.71 -24.82
N PRO A 562 1.58 4.44 -25.45
CA PRO A 562 1.52 4.76 -26.86
C PRO A 562 1.67 3.49 -27.69
N ALA A 563 1.17 3.51 -28.92
CA ALA A 563 1.35 2.40 -29.84
C ALA A 563 2.84 2.04 -29.99
N PRO A 564 3.19 0.75 -30.17
CA PRO A 564 4.57 0.34 -30.44
C PRO A 564 5.13 1.13 -31.63
N LYS A 565 6.36 1.64 -31.49
CA LYS A 565 7.07 2.22 -32.64
C LYS A 565 7.34 1.10 -33.64
N ALA A 566 6.97 1.34 -34.90
CA ALA A 566 7.09 0.40 -36.01
C ALA A 566 8.54 0.07 -36.37
#